data_AF-A0A0Q7Q6D2-F1
#
_entry.id   AF-A0A0Q7Q6D2-F1
#
_cell.length_a   1.000
_cell.length_b   1.000
_cell.length_c   1.000
_cell.angle_alpha   90.00
_cell.angle_beta   90.00
_cell.angle_gamma   90.00
#
_symmetry.space_group_name_H-M   'P 1'
#
loop_
_entity.id
_entity.type
_entity.pdbx_description
1 polymer ?
#
loop_
_entity_poly.entity_id
_entity_poly.type
_entity_poly.pdbx_seq_one_letter_code
_entity_poly.pdbx_strand_id
1 'polypeptide(L)'
;MTDGYSPDAVAYALRMPQDAVVRLLEEVADSPEILEPSVDEAVSRALLGQIDRDQMIEQLRGLRIRFAPTDDYPDSGWVQLRLALQAGLLSRAEAEWVAGAAAERMVVRVLHSMDLEARPVSDGDARALLDATTAALLASLT
;
A
#
# COMPACT_ATOMS: atom_id res chain seq x y z
N MET A 1 2.27 26.91 -12.40
CA MET A 1 3.32 26.38 -13.30
C MET A 1 3.87 25.16 -12.59
N THR A 2 3.52 23.97 -13.07
CA THR A 2 4.08 22.72 -12.56
C THR A 2 5.41 22.50 -13.27
N ASP A 3 6.51 22.61 -12.53
CA ASP A 3 7.87 22.30 -13.01
C ASP A 3 7.96 20.78 -13.25
N GLY A 4 7.44 20.33 -14.39
CA GLY A 4 7.59 18.95 -14.86
C GLY A 4 8.80 18.83 -15.76
N TYR A 5 9.64 17.83 -15.53
CA TYR A 5 10.71 17.46 -16.47
C TYR A 5 10.10 17.08 -17.82
N SER A 6 10.70 17.53 -18.93
CA SER A 6 10.29 17.08 -20.25
C SER A 6 10.57 15.58 -20.42
N PRO A 7 9.82 14.84 -21.26
CA PRO A 7 10.09 13.44 -21.55
C PRO A 7 11.54 13.20 -22.01
N ASP A 8 12.15 14.16 -22.71
CA ASP A 8 13.57 14.14 -23.09
C ASP A 8 14.51 14.13 -21.88
N ALA A 9 14.24 14.99 -20.89
CA ALA A 9 15.04 15.06 -19.68
C ALA A 9 14.94 13.77 -18.85
N VAL A 10 13.74 13.17 -18.80
CA VAL A 10 13.50 11.89 -18.12
C VAL A 10 14.20 10.74 -18.87
N ALA A 11 14.08 10.69 -20.20
CA ALA A 11 14.75 9.69 -21.04
C ALA A 11 16.28 9.73 -20.89
N TYR A 12 16.85 10.94 -20.87
CA TYR A 12 18.26 11.14 -20.62
C TYR A 12 18.69 10.68 -19.22
N ALA A 13 17.93 11.04 -18.19
CA ALA A 13 18.23 10.66 -16.80
C ALA A 13 18.16 9.13 -16.58
N LEU A 14 17.15 8.48 -17.15
CA LEU A 14 16.93 7.04 -17.03
C LEU A 14 17.72 6.21 -18.04
N ARG A 15 18.43 6.85 -18.97
CA ARG A 15 19.11 6.21 -20.12
C ARG A 15 18.19 5.29 -20.91
N MET A 16 16.96 5.73 -21.12
CA MET A 16 15.93 4.99 -21.85
C MET A 16 15.60 5.68 -23.17
N PRO A 17 15.14 4.94 -24.19
CA PRO A 17 14.56 5.54 -25.39
C PRO A 17 13.38 6.46 -25.05
N GLN A 18 13.26 7.59 -25.75
CA GLN A 18 12.22 8.59 -25.50
C GLN A 18 10.81 8.01 -25.72
N ASP A 19 10.63 7.18 -26.74
CA ASP A 19 9.38 6.47 -27.02
C ASP A 19 8.99 5.52 -25.89
N ALA A 20 9.97 4.87 -25.25
CA ALA A 20 9.72 4.04 -24.08
C ALA A 20 9.23 4.87 -22.87
N VAL A 21 9.78 6.07 -22.67
CA VAL A 21 9.31 7.01 -21.63
C VAL A 21 7.90 7.50 -21.93
N VAL A 22 7.58 7.85 -23.17
CA VAL A 22 6.23 8.28 -23.57
C VAL A 22 5.21 7.17 -23.29
N ARG A 23 5.49 5.93 -23.70
CA ARG A 23 4.60 4.80 -23.40
C ARG A 23 4.44 4.56 -21.91
N LEU A 24 5.51 4.67 -21.13
CA LEU A 24 5.44 4.54 -19.67
C LEU A 24 4.56 5.64 -19.07
N LEU A 25 4.67 6.88 -19.54
CA LEU A 25 3.82 7.98 -19.08
C LEU A 25 2.34 7.78 -19.46
N GLU A 26 2.07 7.24 -20.64
CA GLU A 26 0.71 6.84 -21.06
C GLU A 26 0.16 5.72 -20.17
N GLU A 27 0.96 4.68 -19.90
CA GLU A 27 0.58 3.56 -19.03
C GLU A 27 0.31 4.02 -17.59
N VAL A 28 1.11 4.96 -17.08
CA VAL A 28 0.91 5.59 -15.76
C VAL A 28 -0.32 6.49 -15.74
N ALA A 29 -0.63 7.17 -16.84
CA ALA A 29 -1.85 7.97 -16.93
C ALA A 29 -3.10 7.09 -16.88
N ASP A 30 -3.04 5.91 -17.51
CA ASP A 30 -4.12 4.93 -17.51
C ASP A 30 -4.22 4.13 -16.19
N SER A 31 -3.06 3.82 -15.58
CA SER A 31 -2.92 3.04 -14.35
C SER A 31 -1.85 3.65 -13.43
N PRO A 32 -2.20 4.70 -12.66
CA PRO A 32 -1.24 5.39 -11.79
C PRO A 32 -0.65 4.50 -10.69
N GLU A 33 -1.34 3.41 -10.33
CA GLU A 33 -0.88 2.41 -9.36
C GLU A 33 0.43 1.70 -9.76
N ILE A 34 0.85 1.77 -11.04
CA ILE A 34 2.10 1.17 -11.51
C ILE A 34 3.33 1.89 -10.92
N LEU A 35 3.17 3.15 -10.52
CA LEU A 35 4.21 3.91 -9.82
C LEU A 35 4.10 3.84 -8.29
N GLU A 36 3.08 3.17 -7.74
CA GLU A 36 3.01 2.98 -6.29
C GLU A 36 4.15 2.01 -5.89
N PRO A 37 5.01 2.40 -4.93
CA PRO A 37 6.09 1.53 -4.49
C PRO A 37 5.53 0.22 -3.94
N SER A 38 6.21 -0.89 -4.18
CA SER A 38 5.81 -2.17 -3.57
C SER A 38 6.21 -2.22 -2.10
N VAL A 39 5.66 -3.21 -1.36
CA VAL A 39 6.09 -3.45 0.03
C VAL A 39 7.58 -3.82 0.07
N ASP A 40 8.01 -4.69 -0.86
CA ASP A 40 9.42 -5.07 -1.01
C ASP A 40 10.32 -3.87 -1.32
N GLU A 41 9.86 -2.94 -2.17
CA GLU A 41 10.60 -1.72 -2.47
C GLU A 41 10.75 -0.85 -1.22
N ALA A 42 9.66 -0.55 -0.50
CA ALA A 42 9.70 0.28 0.70
C ALA A 42 10.65 -0.31 1.76
N VAL A 43 10.57 -1.61 2.00
CA VAL A 43 11.45 -2.31 2.95
C VAL A 43 12.91 -2.30 2.46
N SER A 44 13.16 -2.58 1.18
CA SER A 44 14.50 -2.56 0.60
C SER A 44 15.16 -1.19 0.69
N ARG A 45 14.42 -0.11 0.43
CA ARG A 45 14.94 1.27 0.54
C ARG A 45 15.33 1.61 1.98
N ALA A 46 14.57 1.13 2.98
CA ALA A 46 14.91 1.30 4.38
C ALA A 46 16.18 0.52 4.76
N LEU A 47 16.30 -0.73 4.30
CA LEU A 47 17.49 -1.56 4.54
C LEU A 47 18.76 -0.99 3.92
N LEU A 48 18.63 -0.37 2.74
CA LEU A 48 19.73 0.31 2.06
C LEU A 48 20.02 1.71 2.63
N GLY A 49 19.27 2.16 3.64
CA GLY A 49 19.42 3.48 4.26
C GLY A 49 19.04 4.64 3.35
N GLN A 50 18.26 4.39 2.29
CA GLN A 50 17.76 5.43 1.37
C GLN A 50 16.59 6.21 1.96
N ILE A 51 15.82 5.55 2.81
CA ILE A 51 14.75 6.14 3.62
C ILE A 51 14.95 5.70 5.06
N ASP A 52 14.47 6.49 6.01
CA ASP A 52 14.42 6.08 7.41
C ASP A 52 13.21 5.15 7.67
N ARG A 53 13.15 4.63 8.89
CA ARG A 53 12.12 3.67 9.30
C ARG A 53 10.72 4.28 9.34
N ASP A 54 10.60 5.55 9.73
CA ASP A 54 9.31 6.25 9.80
C ASP A 54 8.78 6.52 8.38
N GLN A 55 9.65 6.90 7.45
CA GLN A 55 9.32 7.06 6.03
C GLN A 55 8.86 5.74 5.39
N MET A 56 9.51 4.62 5.74
CA MET A 56 9.07 3.30 5.28
C MET A 56 7.65 3.00 5.76
N ILE A 57 7.33 3.24 7.03
CA ILE A 57 6.00 3.00 7.60
C ILE A 57 4.95 3.86 6.91
N GLU A 58 5.22 5.15 6.70
CA GLU A 58 4.31 6.05 6.00
C GLU A 58 4.08 5.63 4.54
N GLN A 59 5.12 5.16 3.84
CA GLN A 59 4.95 4.56 2.51
C GLN A 59 4.05 3.34 2.56
N LEU A 60 4.36 2.36 3.42
CA LEU A 60 3.57 1.11 3.57
C LEU A 60 2.10 1.39 3.95
N ARG A 61 1.86 2.42 4.76
CA ARG A 61 0.51 2.88 5.13
C ARG A 61 -0.24 3.43 3.92
N GLY A 62 0.44 4.18 3.05
CA GLY A 62 -0.13 4.74 1.82
C GLY A 62 -0.48 3.69 0.77
N LEU A 63 0.18 2.53 0.80
CA LEU A 63 -0.02 1.47 -0.18
C LEU A 63 -1.44 0.89 -0.11
N ARG A 64 -2.06 0.71 -1.28
CA ARG A 64 -3.33 0.01 -1.43
C ARG A 64 -3.13 -1.51 -1.41
N ILE A 65 -2.59 -2.00 -0.30
CA ILE A 65 -2.32 -3.43 -0.12
C ILE A 65 -3.65 -4.17 -0.03
N ARG A 66 -3.94 -4.96 -1.06
CA ARG A 66 -5.13 -5.83 -1.06
C ARG A 66 -4.85 -7.01 -0.15
N PHE A 67 -5.77 -7.26 0.77
CA PHE A 67 -5.79 -8.53 1.48
C PHE A 67 -5.90 -9.65 0.46
N ALA A 68 -4.99 -10.62 0.52
CA ALA A 68 -4.98 -11.79 -0.32
C ALA A 68 -4.82 -13.03 0.58
N PRO A 69 -5.69 -14.03 0.46
CA PRO A 69 -5.46 -15.33 1.06
C PRO A 69 -4.11 -15.86 0.57
N THR A 70 -3.27 -16.32 1.49
CA THR A 70 -1.84 -16.54 1.28
C THR A 70 -1.49 -17.59 0.23
N ASP A 71 -2.45 -18.43 -0.14
CA ASP A 71 -2.18 -19.62 -0.97
C ASP A 71 -2.38 -19.35 -2.47
N ASP A 72 -3.16 -18.32 -2.82
CA ASP A 72 -3.51 -18.03 -4.22
C ASP A 72 -2.68 -16.88 -4.82
N TYR A 73 -2.02 -16.06 -3.99
CA TYR A 73 -1.29 -14.86 -4.43
C TYR A 73 0.04 -14.66 -3.67
N PRO A 74 1.07 -15.47 -4.00
CA PRO A 74 2.36 -15.45 -3.29
C PRO A 74 3.10 -14.12 -3.41
N ASP A 75 2.90 -13.39 -4.52
CA ASP A 75 3.55 -12.10 -4.77
C ASP A 75 2.73 -10.90 -4.28
N SER A 76 1.63 -11.15 -3.56
CA SER A 76 0.81 -10.05 -3.04
C SER A 76 1.56 -9.23 -2.00
N GLY A 77 1.30 -7.92 -1.97
CA GLY A 77 1.87 -7.04 -0.95
C GLY A 77 1.55 -7.51 0.49
N TRP A 78 0.43 -8.23 0.68
CA TRP A 78 0.09 -8.80 1.99
C TRP A 78 1.04 -9.95 2.39
N VAL A 79 1.38 -10.84 1.45
CA VAL A 79 2.39 -11.88 1.68
C VAL A 79 3.76 -11.24 1.92
N GLN A 80 4.13 -10.20 1.17
CA GLN A 80 5.38 -9.47 1.37
C GLN A 80 5.47 -8.83 2.76
N LEU A 81 4.39 -8.24 3.27
CA LEU A 81 4.33 -7.72 4.65
C LEU A 81 4.58 -8.82 5.69
N ARG A 82 3.92 -9.98 5.52
CA ARG A 82 4.10 -11.13 6.41
C ARG A 82 5.55 -11.61 6.41
N LEU A 83 6.17 -11.73 5.23
CA LEU A 83 7.57 -12.13 5.11
C LEU A 83 8.50 -11.11 5.77
N ALA A 84 8.25 -9.81 5.59
CA ALA A 84 9.03 -8.76 6.23
C ALA A 84 8.91 -8.78 7.77
N LEU A 85 7.73 -9.08 8.31
CA LEU A 85 7.53 -9.28 9.75
C LEU A 85 8.27 -10.52 10.26
N GLN A 86 8.14 -11.66 9.57
CA GLN A 86 8.81 -12.92 9.94
C GLN A 86 10.35 -12.80 9.89
N ALA A 87 10.87 -12.01 8.96
CA ALA A 87 12.29 -11.70 8.84
C ALA A 87 12.79 -10.66 9.87
N GLY A 88 11.91 -10.09 10.69
CA GLY A 88 12.24 -9.05 11.68
C GLY A 88 12.54 -7.67 11.08
N LEU A 89 12.22 -7.46 9.80
CA LEU A 89 12.39 -6.17 9.12
C LEU A 89 11.30 -5.19 9.58
N LEU A 90 10.10 -5.71 9.81
CA LEU A 90 9.01 -5.01 10.50
C LEU A 90 8.86 -5.54 11.92
N SER A 91 8.58 -4.62 12.85
CA SER A 91 8.12 -4.96 14.19
C SER A 91 6.63 -5.25 14.20
N ARG A 92 6.15 -5.91 15.25
CA ARG A 92 4.71 -6.17 15.43
C ARG A 92 3.89 -4.88 15.49
N ALA A 93 4.40 -3.84 16.15
CA ALA A 93 3.73 -2.55 16.25
C ALA A 93 3.57 -1.87 14.88
N GLU A 94 4.59 -2.00 14.02
CA GLU A 94 4.53 -1.47 12.65
C GLU A 94 3.55 -2.26 11.77
N ALA A 95 3.55 -3.59 11.90
CA ALA A 95 2.57 -4.43 11.22
C ALA A 95 1.13 -4.12 11.67
N GLU A 96 0.91 -3.85 12.95
CA GLU A 96 -0.39 -3.42 13.50
C GLU A 96 -0.83 -2.08 12.91
N TRP A 97 0.09 -1.12 12.78
CA TRP A 97 -0.19 0.17 12.13
C TRP A 97 -0.61 0.01 10.66
N VAL A 98 0.13 -0.79 9.88
CA VAL A 98 -0.21 -1.04 8.48
C VAL A 98 -1.53 -1.81 8.35
N ALA A 99 -1.77 -2.79 9.21
CA ALA A 99 -3.03 -3.53 9.27
C ALA A 99 -4.23 -2.62 9.61
N GLY A 100 -4.05 -1.68 10.55
CA GLY A 100 -5.07 -0.68 10.89
C GLY A 100 -5.44 0.20 9.69
N ALA A 101 -4.46 0.72 8.97
CA ALA A 101 -4.71 1.53 7.77
C ALA A 101 -5.41 0.74 6.64
N ALA A 102 -5.06 -0.55 6.48
CA ALA A 102 -5.77 -1.43 5.56
C ALA A 102 -7.22 -1.67 6.00
N ALA A 103 -7.44 -1.93 7.29
CA ALA A 103 -8.76 -2.11 7.88
C ALA A 103 -9.64 -0.86 7.71
N GLU A 104 -9.12 0.33 7.96
CA GLU A 104 -9.83 1.60 7.75
C GLU A 104 -10.38 1.71 6.33
N ARG A 105 -9.56 1.40 5.31
CA ARG A 105 -10.01 1.43 3.91
C ARG A 105 -11.11 0.41 3.62
N MET A 106 -11.01 -0.80 4.18
CA MET A 106 -12.02 -1.85 4.02
C MET A 106 -13.34 -1.44 4.69
N VAL A 107 -13.27 -0.95 5.93
CA VAL A 107 -14.43 -0.53 6.71
C VAL A 107 -15.12 0.67 6.06
N VAL A 108 -14.38 1.70 5.63
CA VAL A 108 -14.96 2.86 4.92
C VAL A 108 -15.73 2.41 3.68
N ARG A 109 -15.20 1.44 2.92
CA ARG A 109 -15.91 0.90 1.75
C ARG A 109 -17.20 0.17 2.13
N VAL A 110 -17.16 -0.64 3.19
CA VAL A 110 -18.35 -1.38 3.69
C VAL A 110 -19.40 -0.40 4.21
N LEU A 111 -19.02 0.56 5.05
CA LEU A 111 -19.93 1.57 5.60
C LEU A 111 -20.56 2.42 4.50
N HIS A 112 -19.77 2.82 3.49
CA HIS A 112 -20.31 3.52 2.33
C HIS A 112 -21.35 2.68 1.58
N SER A 113 -21.10 1.37 1.41
CA SER A 113 -22.09 0.46 0.81
C SER A 113 -23.36 0.34 1.66
N MET A 114 -23.25 0.31 2.99
CA MET A 114 -24.40 0.23 3.90
C MET A 114 -25.24 1.50 3.92
N ASP A 115 -24.59 2.66 3.80
CA ASP A 115 -25.27 3.96 3.67
C ASP A 115 -26.11 4.01 2.38
N LEU A 116 -25.57 3.52 1.27
CA LEU A 116 -26.30 3.37 0.01
C LEU A 116 -27.51 2.43 0.13
N GLU A 117 -27.46 1.44 1.03
CA GLU A 117 -28.56 0.52 1.35
C GLU A 117 -29.54 1.07 2.41
N ALA A 118 -29.37 2.32 2.85
CA ALA A 118 -30.15 2.95 3.92
C ALA A 118 -30.11 2.16 5.25
N ARG A 119 -28.97 1.53 5.56
CA ARG A 119 -28.73 0.80 6.81
C ARG A 119 -27.75 1.60 7.69
N PRO A 120 -28.23 2.53 8.52
CA PRO A 120 -27.36 3.37 9.33
C PRO A 120 -26.58 2.53 10.35
N VAL A 121 -25.29 2.80 10.46
CA VAL A 121 -24.37 2.19 11.42
C VAL A 121 -24.00 3.24 12.46
N SER A 122 -23.99 2.88 13.74
CA SER A 122 -23.56 3.80 14.79
C SER A 122 -22.04 3.98 14.77
N ASP A 123 -21.54 5.12 15.26
CA ASP A 123 -20.10 5.35 15.38
C ASP A 123 -19.41 4.28 16.26
N GLY A 124 -20.11 3.78 17.28
CA GLY A 124 -19.64 2.70 18.14
C GLY A 124 -19.48 1.38 17.39
N ASP A 125 -20.45 1.03 16.55
CA ASP A 125 -20.39 -0.19 15.73
C ASP A 125 -19.33 -0.09 14.64
N ALA A 126 -19.18 1.08 14.02
CA ALA A 126 -18.13 1.36 13.05
C ALA A 126 -16.73 1.20 13.68
N ARG A 127 -16.54 1.69 14.91
CA ARG A 127 -15.28 1.54 15.64
C ARG A 127 -15.01 0.08 16.00
N ALA A 128 -16.02 -0.63 16.52
CA ALA A 128 -15.89 -2.05 16.85
C ALA A 128 -15.55 -2.90 15.61
N LEU A 129 -16.15 -2.59 14.46
CA LEU A 129 -15.84 -3.24 13.19
C LEU A 129 -14.40 -2.97 12.74
N LEU A 130 -13.91 -1.73 12.90
CA LEU A 130 -12.53 -1.38 12.61
C LEU A 130 -11.53 -2.14 13.50
N ASP A 131 -11.77 -2.16 14.82
CA ASP A 131 -10.90 -2.85 15.76
C ASP A 131 -10.87 -4.36 15.49
N ALA A 132 -12.04 -4.97 15.23
CA ALA A 132 -12.14 -6.39 14.87
C ALA A 132 -11.45 -6.72 13.54
N THR A 133 -11.62 -5.88 12.52
CA THR A 133 -10.98 -6.05 11.21
C THR A 133 -9.46 -5.93 11.32
N THR A 134 -8.98 -4.94 12.09
CA THR A 134 -7.54 -4.75 12.36
C THR A 134 -6.95 -5.98 13.04
N ALA A 135 -7.61 -6.50 14.07
CA ALA A 135 -7.16 -7.70 14.78
C ALA A 135 -7.11 -8.93 13.87
N ALA A 136 -8.13 -9.12 13.01
CA ALA A 136 -8.17 -10.23 12.05
C ALA A 136 -7.05 -10.12 11.00
N LEU A 137 -6.80 -8.92 10.46
CA LEU A 137 -5.71 -8.67 9.53
C LEU A 137 -4.35 -8.91 10.19
N LEU A 138 -4.12 -8.40 11.40
CA LEU A 138 -2.87 -8.63 12.13
C LEU A 138 -2.63 -10.12 12.39
N ALA A 139 -3.68 -10.88 12.77
CA ALA A 139 -3.59 -12.32 12.97
C ALA A 139 -3.21 -13.08 11.68
N SER A 140 -3.56 -12.56 10.50
CA SER A 140 -3.16 -13.16 9.22
C SER A 140 -1.69 -12.92 8.84
N LEU A 141 -1.02 -11.97 9.50
CA LEU A 141 0.40 -11.66 9.29
C LEU A 141 1.33 -12.48 10.21
N THR A 142 0.79 -13.18 11.20
CA THR A 142 1.55 -13.99 12.18
C THR A 142 1.44 -15.47 11.89
#